data_AF-A0A1U7GM55-F1
#
_entry.id   AF-A0A1U7GM55-F1
#
_cell.length_a   1.000
_cell.length_b   1.000
_cell.length_c   1.000
_cell.angle_alpha   90.00
_cell.angle_beta   90.00
_cell.angle_gamma   90.00
#
_symmetry.space_group_name_H-M   'P 1'
#
loop_
_entity.id
_entity.type
_entity.pdbx_description
1 polymer ?
#
loop_
_entity_poly.entity_id
_entity_poly.type
_entity_poly.pdbx_seq_one_letter_code
_entity_poly.pdbx_strand_id
1 'polypeptide(L)'
;MERRELLALLGAGAAGLMAGGTAKAGDDDKKKEEHHAHMKTMGECALICNMTAAHSLMELKKEGSENREQFAKIACATNDCQSFCVQAVTLMARHSPMAMYAHKACADACRDCAEACEKSQDEKIKKCAEICRECERACRACCEKAA
;
A
#
# COMPACT_ATOMS: atom_id res chain seq x y z
N MET A 1 29.82 24.33 20.34
CA MET A 1 28.50 24.97 20.56
C MET A 1 27.51 23.87 20.88
N GLU A 2 27.19 23.73 22.17
CA GLU A 2 26.51 22.57 22.73
C GLU A 2 24.98 22.72 22.71
N ARG A 3 24.27 21.60 22.56
CA ARG A 3 22.79 21.48 22.46
C ARG A 3 21.99 22.18 23.57
N ARG A 4 22.64 22.60 24.65
CA ARG A 4 22.04 23.27 25.80
C ARG A 4 21.61 24.72 25.51
N GLU A 5 22.23 25.39 24.55
CA GLU A 5 21.88 26.79 24.21
C GLU A 5 20.57 26.90 23.41
N LEU A 6 20.23 25.88 22.63
CA LEU A 6 18.99 25.85 21.83
C LEU A 6 17.72 25.70 22.69
N LEU A 7 17.84 25.13 23.90
CA LEU A 7 16.70 24.98 24.81
C LEU A 7 16.42 26.24 25.63
N ALA A 8 17.42 27.11 25.81
CA ALA A 8 17.26 28.37 26.54
C ALA A 8 16.53 29.44 25.72
N LEU A 9 16.59 29.37 24.38
CA LEU A 9 15.93 30.31 23.47
C LEU A 9 14.42 30.11 23.30
N LEU A 10 13.86 29.02 23.83
CA LEU A 10 12.40 28.75 23.80
C LEU A 10 11.67 29.18 25.08
N GLY A 11 12.39 29.69 26.10
CA GLY A 11 11.84 29.97 27.43
C GLY A 11 11.27 31.38 27.66
N ALA A 12 11.42 32.32 26.72
CA ALA A 12 11.01 33.71 26.92
C ALA A 12 10.16 34.23 25.75
N GLY A 13 8.86 33.92 25.76
CA GLY A 13 7.94 34.42 24.72
C GLY A 13 6.49 33.94 24.87
N ALA A 14 5.94 33.88 26.09
CA ALA A 14 4.59 33.39 26.34
C ALA A 14 3.52 34.49 26.48
N ALA A 15 3.73 35.69 25.92
CA ALA A 15 2.76 36.78 26.02
C ALA A 15 2.57 37.49 24.68
N GLY A 16 1.64 36.97 23.87
CA GLY A 16 1.10 37.72 22.74
C GLY A 16 0.97 36.91 21.47
N LEU A 17 -0.05 36.05 21.39
CA LEU A 17 -0.76 35.76 20.13
C LEU A 17 -2.07 35.01 20.41
N MET A 18 -3.01 35.65 21.12
CA MET A 18 -4.39 35.16 21.27
C MET A 18 -5.34 36.05 20.46
N ALA A 19 -5.15 36.13 19.15
CA ALA A 19 -6.14 36.72 18.25
C ALA A 19 -5.88 36.27 16.80
N GLY A 20 -6.81 35.48 16.26
CA GLY A 20 -6.91 35.22 14.81
C GLY A 20 -6.36 33.88 14.36
N GLY A 21 -7.15 32.82 14.55
CA GLY A 21 -6.86 31.53 13.91
C GLY A 21 -7.84 30.46 14.33
N THR A 22 -9.06 30.48 13.80
CA THR A 22 -9.91 29.28 13.78
C THR A 22 -9.30 28.28 12.79
N ALA A 23 -8.22 27.61 13.18
CA ALA A 23 -7.74 26.44 12.46
C ALA A 23 -8.82 25.36 12.61
N LYS A 24 -9.47 25.01 11.50
CA LYS A 24 -10.40 23.88 11.44
C LYS A 24 -9.63 22.59 11.80
N ALA A 25 -9.72 22.17 13.05
CA ALA A 25 -9.14 20.90 13.51
C ALA A 25 -9.76 19.65 12.84
N GLY A 26 -10.85 19.79 12.07
CA GLY A 26 -11.56 18.66 11.46
C GLY A 26 -11.04 18.16 10.11
N ASP A 27 -10.16 18.90 9.42
CA ASP A 27 -9.65 18.49 8.09
C ASP A 27 -8.40 17.58 8.19
N ASP A 28 -7.60 17.74 9.24
CA ASP A 28 -6.36 16.96 9.42
C ASP A 28 -6.63 15.52 9.87
N ASP A 29 -7.66 15.29 10.68
CA ASP A 29 -7.97 13.95 11.19
C ASP A 29 -8.54 13.03 10.09
N LYS A 30 -9.39 13.56 9.20
CA LYS A 30 -9.93 12.79 8.06
C LYS A 30 -8.84 12.35 7.08
N LYS A 31 -7.86 13.22 6.81
CA LYS A 31 -6.73 12.88 5.92
C LYS A 31 -5.85 11.79 6.52
N LYS A 32 -5.62 11.81 7.83
CA LYS A 32 -4.88 10.75 8.53
C LYS A 32 -5.62 9.41 8.46
N GLU A 33 -6.93 9.41 8.65
CA GLU A 33 -7.76 8.21 8.57
C GLU A 33 -7.71 7.58 7.17
N GLU A 34 -7.89 8.38 6.10
CA GLU A 34 -7.78 7.91 4.71
C GLU A 34 -6.39 7.34 4.39
N HIS A 35 -5.32 8.02 4.83
CA HIS A 35 -3.95 7.54 4.65
C HIS A 35 -3.70 6.21 5.37
N HIS A 36 -4.15 6.08 6.62
CA HIS A 36 -4.00 4.85 7.39
C HIS A 36 -4.78 3.68 6.76
N ALA A 37 -6.01 3.94 6.27
CA ALA A 37 -6.81 2.95 5.57
C ALA A 37 -6.10 2.46 4.30
N HIS A 38 -5.54 3.36 3.49
CA HIS A 38 -4.81 2.98 2.29
C HIS A 38 -3.55 2.18 2.60
N MET A 39 -2.76 2.60 3.60
CA MET A 39 -1.59 1.84 4.06
C MET A 39 -1.95 0.41 4.46
N LYS A 40 -3.07 0.26 5.18
CA LYS A 40 -3.58 -1.05 5.60
C LYS A 40 -3.92 -1.92 4.39
N THR A 41 -4.68 -1.40 3.42
CA THR A 41 -5.03 -2.12 2.19
C THR A 41 -3.79 -2.62 1.43
N MET A 42 -2.76 -1.78 1.31
CA MET A 42 -1.53 -2.17 0.62
C MET A 42 -0.75 -3.23 1.39
N GLY A 43 -0.69 -3.12 2.72
CA GLY A 43 -0.07 -4.13 3.59
C GLY A 43 -0.78 -5.48 3.50
N GLU A 44 -2.11 -5.48 3.51
CA GLU A 44 -2.93 -6.68 3.33
C GLU A 44 -2.73 -7.30 1.95
N CYS A 45 -2.68 -6.46 0.90
CA CYS A 45 -2.41 -6.90 -0.47
C CYS A 45 -1.02 -7.54 -0.61
N ALA A 46 0.02 -6.91 -0.06
CA ALA A 46 1.37 -7.48 -0.06
C ALA A 46 1.42 -8.83 0.66
N LEU A 47 0.79 -8.93 1.83
CA LEU A 47 0.75 -10.15 2.62
C LEU A 47 0.04 -11.29 1.88
N ILE A 48 -1.17 -11.06 1.37
CA ILE A 48 -1.91 -12.12 0.68
C ILE A 48 -1.23 -12.53 -0.62
N CYS A 49 -0.64 -11.59 -1.36
CA CYS A 49 0.12 -11.91 -2.56
C CYS A 49 1.31 -12.82 -2.24
N ASN A 50 2.07 -12.53 -1.19
CA ASN A 50 3.17 -13.40 -0.76
C ASN A 50 2.68 -14.82 -0.41
N MET A 51 1.58 -14.93 0.33
CA MET A 51 1.00 -16.21 0.71
C MET A 51 0.49 -16.98 -0.51
N THR A 52 -0.14 -16.31 -1.48
CA THR A 52 -0.64 -16.90 -2.72
C THR A 52 0.50 -17.34 -3.64
N ALA A 53 1.60 -16.58 -3.70
CA ALA A 53 2.80 -16.98 -4.43
C ALA A 53 3.35 -18.28 -3.87
N ALA A 54 3.53 -18.36 -2.55
CA ALA A 54 4.00 -19.56 -1.86
C ALA A 54 3.05 -20.75 -2.09
N HIS A 55 1.73 -20.53 -1.99
CA HIS A 55 0.72 -21.55 -2.27
C HIS A 55 0.81 -22.08 -3.71
N SER A 56 0.90 -21.18 -4.69
CA SER A 56 1.00 -21.56 -6.10
C SER A 56 2.28 -22.33 -6.41
N LEU A 57 3.39 -21.97 -5.78
CA LEU A 57 4.65 -22.72 -5.87
C LEU A 57 4.55 -24.11 -5.24
N MET A 58 3.75 -24.28 -4.18
CA MET A 58 3.50 -25.59 -3.57
C MET A 58 2.62 -26.47 -4.47
N GLU A 59 1.60 -25.93 -5.12
CA GLU A 59 0.80 -26.67 -6.10
C GLU A 59 1.66 -27.14 -7.28
N LEU A 60 2.57 -26.30 -7.78
CA LEU A 60 3.51 -26.67 -8.85
C LEU A 60 4.46 -27.83 -8.49
N LYS A 61 4.74 -28.05 -7.21
CA LYS A 61 5.59 -29.16 -6.74
C LYS A 61 4.85 -30.49 -6.67
N LYS A 62 3.51 -30.50 -6.67
CA LYS A 62 2.74 -31.74 -6.60
C LYS A 62 2.87 -32.51 -7.92
N GLU A 63 3.15 -33.80 -7.81
CA GLU A 63 3.10 -34.71 -8.95
C GLU A 63 1.67 -34.76 -9.50
N GLY A 64 1.54 -34.74 -10.84
CA GLY A 64 0.22 -34.73 -11.49
C GLY A 64 -0.58 -33.44 -11.31
N SER A 65 0.03 -32.33 -10.86
CA SER A 65 -0.65 -31.04 -10.77
C SER A 65 -1.31 -30.67 -12.11
N GLU A 66 -2.62 -30.50 -12.06
CA GLU A 66 -3.40 -29.89 -13.14
C GLU A 66 -3.20 -28.36 -13.11
N ASN A 67 -3.39 -27.69 -14.25
CA ASN A 67 -3.32 -26.22 -14.35
C ASN A 67 -1.98 -25.59 -13.94
N ARG A 68 -0.86 -26.30 -14.12
CA ARG A 68 0.51 -25.82 -13.80
C ARG A 68 0.82 -24.45 -14.39
N GLU A 69 0.45 -24.22 -15.65
CA GLU A 69 0.69 -22.92 -16.30
C GLU A 69 -0.02 -21.78 -15.58
N GLN A 70 -1.25 -22.03 -15.08
CA GLN A 70 -2.01 -21.06 -14.31
C GLN A 70 -1.31 -20.76 -12.98
N PHE A 71 -0.87 -21.77 -12.24
CA PHE A 71 -0.14 -21.57 -10.98
C PHE A 71 1.19 -20.85 -11.18
N ALA A 72 1.91 -21.11 -12.27
CA ALA A 72 3.13 -20.38 -12.61
C ALA A 72 2.85 -18.89 -12.88
N LYS A 73 1.82 -18.59 -13.67
CA LYS A 73 1.37 -17.21 -13.93
C LYS A 73 0.97 -16.48 -12.65
N ILE A 74 0.19 -17.13 -11.79
CA ILE A 74 -0.24 -16.57 -10.50
C ILE A 74 0.97 -16.33 -9.60
N ALA A 75 1.91 -17.29 -9.50
CA ALA A 75 3.11 -17.14 -8.68
C ALA A 75 3.98 -15.95 -9.13
N CYS A 76 4.14 -15.75 -10.44
CA CYS A 76 4.85 -14.58 -10.97
C CYS A 76 4.10 -13.28 -10.64
N ALA A 77 2.82 -13.18 -11.00
CA ALA A 77 2.06 -11.95 -10.83
C ALA A 77 1.93 -11.53 -9.35
N THR A 78 1.73 -12.48 -8.44
CA THR A 78 1.66 -12.21 -7.00
C THR A 78 3.01 -11.80 -6.41
N ASN A 79 4.13 -12.37 -6.88
CA ASN A 79 5.47 -11.93 -6.46
C ASN A 79 5.79 -10.49 -6.89
N ASP A 80 5.41 -10.12 -8.10
CA ASP A 80 5.61 -8.76 -8.59
C ASP A 80 4.68 -7.78 -7.85
N CYS A 81 3.40 -8.15 -7.70
CA CYS A 81 2.42 -7.34 -6.99
C CYS A 81 2.84 -7.03 -5.55
N GLN A 82 3.30 -8.03 -4.78
CA GLN A 82 3.78 -7.77 -3.42
C GLN A 82 4.96 -6.78 -3.40
N SER A 83 5.86 -6.87 -4.38
CA SER A 83 7.05 -6.01 -4.46
C SER A 83 6.65 -4.55 -4.70
N PHE A 84 5.69 -4.32 -5.60
CA PHE A 84 5.15 -2.99 -5.83
C PHE A 84 4.34 -2.46 -4.63
N CYS A 85 3.51 -3.28 -3.99
CA CYS A 85 2.76 -2.90 -2.80
C CYS A 85 3.69 -2.47 -1.65
N VAL A 86 4.73 -3.27 -1.36
CA VAL A 86 5.71 -2.94 -0.31
C VAL A 86 6.47 -1.65 -0.64
N GLN A 87 6.91 -1.48 -1.90
CA GLN A 87 7.62 -0.27 -2.30
C GLN A 87 6.73 0.97 -2.15
N ALA A 88 5.50 0.90 -2.66
CA ALA A 88 4.60 2.05 -2.66
C ALA A 88 4.17 2.44 -1.22
N VAL A 89 3.86 1.47 -0.34
CA VAL A 89 3.51 1.75 1.06
C VAL A 89 4.70 2.31 1.84
N THR A 90 5.92 1.83 1.58
CA THR A 90 7.15 2.32 2.22
C THR A 90 7.45 3.77 1.82
N LEU A 91 7.25 4.12 0.55
CA LEU A 91 7.38 5.50 0.08
C LEU A 91 6.30 6.42 0.66
N MET A 92 5.06 5.93 0.75
CA MET A 92 3.94 6.65 1.37
C MET A 92 4.19 6.93 2.85
N ALA A 93 4.63 5.93 3.62
CA ALA A 93 4.86 6.02 5.06
C ALA A 93 5.87 7.11 5.45
N ARG A 94 6.81 7.43 4.55
CA ARG A 94 7.82 8.48 4.75
C ARG A 94 7.54 9.75 3.96
N HIS A 95 6.31 9.93 3.48
CA HIS A 95 5.86 11.09 2.70
C HIS A 95 6.80 11.44 1.53
N SER A 96 7.29 10.42 0.82
CA SER A 96 8.21 10.65 -0.30
C SER A 96 7.48 11.27 -1.49
N PRO A 97 8.05 12.30 -2.16
CA PRO A 97 7.50 12.82 -3.40
C PRO A 97 7.50 11.77 -4.53
N MET A 98 8.30 10.71 -4.40
CA MET A 98 8.32 9.60 -5.37
C MET A 98 7.15 8.62 -5.19
N ALA A 99 6.39 8.71 -4.10
CA ALA A 99 5.30 7.79 -3.80
C ALA A 99 4.26 7.75 -4.93
N MET A 100 4.02 8.86 -5.63
CA MET A 100 3.05 8.91 -6.74
C MET A 100 3.42 8.00 -7.91
N TYR A 101 4.71 7.87 -8.24
CA TYR A 101 5.16 6.96 -9.31
C TYR A 101 4.96 5.51 -8.90
N ALA A 102 5.27 5.19 -7.65
CA ALA A 102 5.11 3.85 -7.12
C ALA A 102 3.63 3.44 -7.02
N HIS A 103 2.71 4.35 -6.66
CA HIS A 103 1.27 4.05 -6.65
C HIS A 103 0.72 3.78 -8.05
N LYS A 104 1.18 4.49 -9.08
CA LYS A 104 0.77 4.19 -10.48
C LYS A 104 1.19 2.78 -10.87
N ALA A 105 2.45 2.43 -10.65
CA ALA A 105 2.96 1.08 -10.91
C ALA A 105 2.26 0.01 -10.07
N CYS A 106 2.00 0.30 -8.79
CA CYS A 106 1.27 -0.59 -7.89
C CYS A 106 -0.16 -0.83 -8.37
N ALA A 107 -0.88 0.20 -8.82
CA ALA A 107 -2.24 0.05 -9.34
C ALA A 107 -2.28 -0.90 -10.55
N ASP A 108 -1.33 -0.76 -11.48
CA ASP A 108 -1.26 -1.62 -12.67
C ASP A 108 -0.84 -3.05 -12.32
N ALA A 109 0.12 -3.23 -11.41
CA ALA A 109 0.50 -4.56 -10.91
C ALA A 109 -0.66 -5.26 -10.18
N CYS A 110 -1.41 -4.52 -9.35
CA CYS A 110 -2.61 -5.04 -8.67
C CYS A 110 -3.69 -5.47 -9.67
N ARG A 111 -3.92 -4.69 -10.75
CA ARG A 111 -4.85 -5.06 -11.82
C ARG A 111 -4.45 -6.39 -12.46
N ASP A 112 -3.20 -6.50 -12.89
CA ASP A 112 -2.69 -7.66 -13.63
C ASP A 112 -2.66 -8.91 -12.72
N CYS A 113 -2.32 -8.72 -11.44
CA CYS A 113 -2.38 -9.77 -10.43
C CYS A 113 -3.82 -10.27 -10.19
N ALA A 114 -4.78 -9.36 -10.08
CA ALA A 114 -6.19 -9.72 -9.94
C ALA A 114 -6.67 -10.54 -11.15
N GLU A 115 -6.37 -10.10 -12.37
CA GLU A 115 -6.77 -10.83 -13.60
C GLU A 115 -6.17 -12.23 -13.70
N ALA A 116 -4.93 -12.43 -13.20
CA ALA A 116 -4.31 -13.74 -13.12
C ALA A 116 -5.01 -14.64 -12.09
N CYS A 117 -5.39 -14.07 -10.94
CA CYS A 117 -6.00 -14.78 -9.82
C CYS A 117 -7.50 -15.09 -10.01
N GLU A 118 -8.28 -14.21 -10.65
CA GLU A 118 -9.75 -14.31 -10.79
C GLU A 118 -10.24 -15.59 -11.48
N LYS A 119 -9.41 -16.14 -12.37
CA LYS A 119 -9.75 -17.36 -13.13
C LYS A 119 -9.50 -18.65 -12.34
N SER A 120 -8.94 -18.55 -11.14
CA SER A 120 -8.66 -19.72 -10.30
C SER A 120 -9.94 -20.22 -9.62
N GLN A 121 -10.03 -21.54 -9.45
CA GLN A 121 -11.08 -22.16 -8.63
C GLN A 121 -10.69 -22.24 -7.15
N ASP A 122 -9.43 -21.95 -6.81
CA ASP A 122 -8.92 -21.96 -5.44
C ASP A 122 -9.38 -20.71 -4.68
N GLU A 123 -10.11 -20.91 -3.58
CA GLU A 123 -10.67 -19.83 -2.76
C GLU A 123 -9.60 -18.90 -2.15
N LYS A 124 -8.40 -19.41 -1.83
CA LYS A 124 -7.30 -18.56 -1.36
C LYS A 124 -6.85 -17.59 -2.45
N ILE A 125 -6.78 -18.08 -3.68
CA ILE A 125 -6.38 -17.29 -4.84
C ILE A 125 -7.48 -16.28 -5.21
N LYS A 126 -8.77 -16.67 -5.13
CA LYS A 126 -9.88 -15.72 -5.32
C LYS A 126 -9.86 -14.58 -4.31
N LYS A 127 -9.54 -14.87 -3.03
CA LYS A 127 -9.40 -13.82 -2.03
C LYS A 127 -8.24 -12.87 -2.36
N CYS A 128 -7.15 -13.39 -2.93
CA CYS A 128 -6.05 -12.56 -3.41
C CYS A 128 -6.51 -11.60 -4.53
N ALA A 129 -7.30 -12.07 -5.49
CA ALA A 129 -7.89 -11.21 -6.52
C ALA A 129 -8.74 -10.07 -5.93
N GLU A 130 -9.64 -10.38 -4.99
CA GLU A 130 -10.51 -9.38 -4.35
C GLU A 130 -9.69 -8.25 -3.69
N ILE A 131 -8.68 -8.62 -2.89
CA ILE A 131 -7.81 -7.66 -2.20
C ILE A 131 -6.95 -6.88 -3.20
N CYS A 132 -6.47 -7.51 -4.28
CA CYS A 132 -5.76 -6.80 -5.35
C CYS A 132 -6.65 -5.74 -6.01
N ARG A 133 -7.94 -6.03 -6.26
CA ARG A 133 -8.88 -5.04 -6.80
C ARG A 133 -9.15 -3.89 -5.86
N GLU A 134 -9.22 -4.14 -4.55
CA GLU A 134 -9.33 -3.09 -3.55
C GLU A 134 -8.07 -2.20 -3.53
N CYS A 135 -6.90 -2.82 -3.54
CA CYS A 135 -5.61 -2.11 -3.56
C CYS A 135 -5.44 -1.28 -4.83
N GLU A 136 -5.83 -1.83 -6.00
CA GLU A 136 -5.83 -1.10 -7.28
C GLU A 136 -6.65 0.20 -7.15
N ARG A 137 -7.90 0.11 -6.69
CA ARG A 137 -8.78 1.28 -6.55
C ARG A 137 -8.19 2.32 -5.60
N ALA A 138 -7.66 1.88 -4.46
CA ALA A 138 -7.04 2.77 -3.48
C ALA A 138 -5.79 3.48 -4.05
N CYS A 139 -4.93 2.74 -4.77
CA CYS A 139 -3.75 3.30 -5.41
C CYS A 139 -4.09 4.32 -6.50
N ARG A 140 -5.12 4.05 -7.33
CA ARG A 140 -5.59 4.99 -8.36
C ARG A 140 -6.16 6.27 -7.74
N ALA A 141 -7.02 6.15 -6.74
CA ALA A 141 -7.59 7.29 -6.03
C ALA A 141 -6.53 8.18 -5.36
N CYS A 142 -5.45 7.57 -4.84
CA CYS A 142 -4.32 8.31 -4.29
C CYS A 142 -3.58 9.13 -5.35
N CYS A 143 -3.44 8.61 -6.58
CA CYS A 143 -2.79 9.31 -7.69
C CYS A 143 -3.61 10.48 -8.22
N GLU A 144 -4.94 10.38 -8.22
CA GLU A 144 -5.85 11.44 -8.70
C GLU A 144 -5.87 12.65 -7.76
N LYS A 145 -5.78 12.43 -6.44
CA LYS A 145 -5.76 13.50 -5.43
C LYS A 145 -4.44 14.30 -5.39
N ALA A 146 -3.38 13.81 -6.04
CA ALA A 146 -2.05 14.43 -6.04
C ALA A 146 -1.73 15.24 -7.31
N ALA A 147 -2.64 15.24 -8.30
CA ALA A 147 -2.54 16.01 -9.55
C ALA A 147 -3.31 17.33 -9.45
#